data_AF-A0A354HX79-F1
#
_entry.id   AF-A0A354HX79-F1
#
_cell.length_a   1.000
_cell.length_b   1.000
_cell.length_c   1.000
_cell.angle_alpha   90.00
_cell.angle_beta   90.00
_cell.angle_gamma   90.00
#
_symmetry.space_group_name_H-M   'P 1'
#
loop_
_entity.id
_entity.type
_entity.pdbx_description
1 polymer ?
#
loop_
_entity_poly.entity_id
_entity_poly.type
_entity_poly.pdbx_seq_one_letter_code
_entity_poly.pdbx_strand_id
1 'polypeptide(L)'
;MRNHYSLTHSRGLIPSLAFFAFILLDALLPQCISAQSDSILRKHIIIAFDNALPETYKNYLLSSGPAIVTNADRLLRNNNAMPQTGDYVSVVNFAMGADNESLNDFAKPSIDSGNRKIAWREFNGWDNIFSDDWENIVYNQGINRSRGSKYSLLSGAKAFAVRSLLGKNIDSDINHIYANRTYLLLVSDDFHNGNDNFMKEFQVFKGMGARADEKEFRGVCNEFARNYIAELIAETPIATSGQLPYRLMLYEIRPSATTSLAGVVNYPASLNLKRVPGGYLMDFDAASVDNLYALLKLQVDVATITGDTITCVADAKSPGETLHINLQVDKDDLDPDNVPVTVRGWLLQNDSIYNAYLWNPYDVYASRLTTHATLRCNDKGSVFGIALPDTMWWFYRDDIRMAAFLWEVIFVMLIVIAVVAVIIILNKRSLRYTPLNSEFSIRKAGQKKSN
;
A
#
# COMPACT_ATOMS: atom_id res chain seq x y z
N MET A 1 -54.48 -44.59 -43.35
CA MET A 1 -55.05 -43.51 -42.51
C MET A 1 -53.95 -42.51 -42.24
N ARG A 2 -54.22 -41.23 -42.56
CA ARG A 2 -53.35 -40.08 -42.28
C ARG A 2 -53.18 -39.91 -40.76
N ASN A 3 -52.01 -39.46 -40.34
CA ASN A 3 -51.90 -38.26 -39.51
C ASN A 3 -50.51 -37.62 -39.68
N HIS A 4 -50.53 -36.37 -40.13
CA HIS A 4 -49.45 -35.41 -40.11
C HIS A 4 -49.26 -34.88 -38.69
N TYR A 5 -48.02 -34.73 -38.24
CA TYR A 5 -47.60 -33.52 -37.51
C TYR A 5 -46.18 -33.15 -37.95
N SER A 6 -46.01 -31.89 -38.29
CA SER A 6 -44.79 -31.25 -38.77
C SER A 6 -44.41 -30.09 -37.86
N LEU A 7 -43.11 -29.74 -37.88
CA LEU A 7 -42.47 -28.52 -37.35
C LEU A 7 -42.32 -28.47 -35.81
N THR A 8 -41.21 -28.01 -35.22
CA THR A 8 -40.23 -27.02 -35.68
C THR A 8 -38.89 -27.17 -34.94
N HIS A 9 -37.81 -26.92 -35.67
CA HIS A 9 -36.47 -26.63 -35.17
C HIS A 9 -36.45 -25.39 -34.25
N SER A 10 -35.90 -25.52 -33.04
CA SER A 10 -35.33 -24.40 -32.26
C SER A 10 -33.80 -24.44 -32.31
N ARG A 11 -33.24 -24.15 -33.49
CA ARG A 11 -31.82 -23.77 -33.61
C ARG A 11 -31.73 -22.26 -33.40
N GLY A 12 -31.28 -21.82 -32.23
CA GLY A 12 -31.04 -20.39 -32.01
C GLY A 12 -30.71 -19.90 -30.59
N LEU A 13 -30.75 -20.75 -29.55
CA LEU A 13 -30.60 -20.28 -28.16
C LEU A 13 -29.40 -20.85 -27.38
N ILE A 14 -28.64 -21.76 -27.99
CA ILE A 14 -27.54 -22.46 -27.31
C ILE A 14 -26.19 -21.70 -27.35
N PRO A 15 -25.82 -20.90 -28.38
CA PRO A 15 -24.53 -20.22 -28.37
C PRO A 15 -24.50 -18.96 -27.49
N SER A 16 -25.66 -18.32 -27.22
CA SER A 16 -25.71 -17.10 -26.40
C SER A 16 -25.61 -17.37 -24.90
N LEU A 17 -26.14 -18.51 -24.43
CA LEU A 17 -26.07 -18.92 -23.02
C LEU A 17 -24.67 -19.40 -22.62
N ALA A 18 -23.95 -20.08 -23.53
CA ALA A 18 -22.56 -20.47 -23.31
C ALA A 18 -21.62 -19.25 -23.30
N PHE A 19 -21.90 -18.24 -24.13
CA PHE A 19 -21.12 -16.99 -24.16
C PHE A 19 -21.36 -16.11 -22.93
N PHE A 20 -22.62 -16.02 -22.46
CA PHE A 20 -22.94 -15.34 -21.20
C PHE A 20 -22.39 -16.10 -19.98
N ALA A 21 -22.41 -17.43 -19.98
CA ALA A 21 -21.82 -18.22 -18.91
C ALA A 21 -20.29 -18.06 -18.83
N PHE A 22 -19.60 -17.93 -19.96
CA PHE A 22 -18.15 -17.65 -19.98
C PHE A 22 -17.82 -16.25 -19.45
N ILE A 23 -18.57 -15.22 -19.85
CA ILE A 23 -18.38 -13.85 -19.35
C ILE A 23 -18.70 -13.74 -17.85
N LEU A 24 -19.72 -14.46 -17.37
CA LEU A 24 -20.05 -14.51 -15.95
C LEU A 24 -19.01 -15.29 -15.14
N LEU A 25 -18.36 -16.30 -15.72
CA LEU A 25 -17.29 -17.08 -15.09
C LEU A 25 -15.98 -16.29 -15.00
N ASP A 26 -15.64 -15.49 -16.02
CA ASP A 26 -14.51 -14.55 -15.98
C ASP A 26 -14.73 -13.36 -15.03
N ALA A 27 -15.98 -12.98 -14.78
CA ALA A 27 -16.34 -11.93 -13.81
C ALA A 27 -16.42 -12.44 -12.35
N LEU A 28 -16.48 -13.76 -12.13
CA LEU A 28 -16.59 -14.39 -10.81
C LEU A 28 -15.32 -15.11 -10.37
N LEU A 29 -14.31 -15.23 -11.24
CA LEU A 29 -12.98 -15.66 -10.82
C LEU A 29 -12.34 -14.51 -10.03
N PRO A 30 -11.92 -14.73 -8.76
CA PRO A 30 -11.06 -13.78 -8.09
C PRO A 30 -9.83 -13.58 -8.98
N GLN A 31 -9.65 -12.37 -9.48
CA GLN A 31 -8.41 -12.00 -10.14
C GLN A 31 -7.33 -12.06 -9.06
N CYS A 32 -6.70 -13.22 -8.90
CA CYS A 32 -5.35 -13.31 -8.33
C CYS A 32 -4.43 -12.63 -9.33
N ILE A 33 -4.50 -11.29 -9.35
CA ILE A 33 -3.42 -10.48 -9.89
C ILE A 33 -2.25 -10.83 -8.98
N SER A 34 -1.28 -11.56 -9.52
CA SER A 34 0.06 -11.60 -8.95
C SER A 34 0.60 -10.18 -9.00
N ALA A 35 0.22 -9.39 -8.00
CA ALA A 35 0.72 -8.05 -7.81
C ALA A 35 2.19 -8.22 -7.46
N GLN A 36 3.05 -7.67 -8.30
CA GLN A 36 4.48 -7.60 -8.06
C GLN A 36 4.68 -7.02 -6.65
N SER A 37 5.30 -7.82 -5.79
CA SER A 37 5.76 -7.37 -4.47
C SER A 37 6.68 -6.17 -4.69
N ASP A 38 6.21 -4.98 -4.34
CA ASP A 38 6.94 -3.71 -4.44
C ASP A 38 7.96 -3.62 -3.28
N SER A 39 8.81 -4.65 -3.20
CA SER A 39 9.93 -4.76 -2.29
C SER A 39 11.08 -3.83 -2.66
N ILE A 40 11.06 -3.27 -3.88
CA ILE A 40 12.07 -2.32 -4.35
C ILE A 40 11.85 -0.98 -3.66
N LEU A 41 12.79 -0.60 -2.80
CA LEU A 41 12.79 0.69 -2.12
C LEU A 41 13.33 1.76 -3.07
N ARG A 42 12.43 2.63 -3.56
CA ARG A 42 12.81 3.75 -4.42
C ARG A 42 13.44 4.87 -3.61
N LYS A 43 14.44 5.51 -4.19
CA LYS A 43 15.20 6.61 -3.60
C LYS A 43 14.88 7.92 -4.30
N HIS A 44 14.99 9.00 -3.54
CA HIS A 44 15.05 10.35 -4.07
C HIS A 44 16.32 11.04 -3.57
N ILE A 45 17.16 11.48 -4.49
CA ILE A 45 18.39 12.21 -4.19
C ILE A 45 18.17 13.70 -4.48
N ILE A 46 18.28 14.54 -3.46
CA ILE A 46 18.21 15.98 -3.57
C ILE A 46 19.63 16.51 -3.55
N ILE A 47 20.08 17.16 -4.61
CA ILE A 47 21.39 17.83 -4.66
C ILE A 47 21.16 19.32 -4.45
N ALA A 48 21.63 19.85 -3.33
CA ALA A 48 21.45 21.24 -2.96
C ALA A 48 22.78 21.99 -3.09
N PHE A 49 22.84 22.96 -4.00
CA PHE A 49 24.02 23.81 -4.22
C PHE A 49 23.87 25.12 -3.48
N ASP A 50 24.88 25.44 -2.67
CA ASP A 50 25.03 26.73 -2.03
C ASP A 50 25.46 27.77 -3.07
N ASN A 51 24.73 28.88 -3.16
CA ASN A 51 25.07 29.98 -4.05
C ASN A 51 25.58 31.23 -3.31
N ALA A 52 25.61 31.22 -1.98
CA ALA A 52 26.20 32.29 -1.17
C ALA A 52 27.69 32.03 -0.88
N LEU A 53 28.42 31.55 -1.90
CA LEU A 53 29.82 31.15 -1.80
C LEU A 53 30.80 32.33 -1.99
N PRO A 54 31.97 32.30 -1.33
CA PRO A 54 33.12 33.14 -1.68
C PRO A 54 33.57 32.92 -3.14
N GLU A 55 34.19 33.94 -3.75
CA GLU A 55 34.61 33.90 -5.17
C GLU A 55 35.53 32.72 -5.49
N THR A 56 36.38 32.30 -4.55
CA THR A 56 37.25 31.12 -4.71
C THR A 56 36.46 29.84 -4.93
N TYR A 57 35.40 29.61 -4.14
CA TYR A 57 34.58 28.40 -4.24
C TYR A 57 33.57 28.47 -5.35
N LYS A 58 33.09 29.66 -5.69
CA LYS A 58 32.37 29.88 -6.95
C LYS A 58 33.22 29.42 -8.15
N ASN A 59 34.46 29.90 -8.27
CA ASN A 59 35.32 29.53 -9.40
C ASN A 59 35.57 28.02 -9.44
N TYR A 60 35.75 27.38 -8.27
CA TYR A 60 35.85 25.93 -8.20
C TYR A 60 34.56 25.22 -8.64
N LEU A 61 33.39 25.63 -8.12
CA LEU A 61 32.08 25.06 -8.48
C LEU A 61 31.86 25.12 -10.00
N LEU A 62 32.21 26.24 -10.65
CA LEU A 62 32.01 26.42 -12.08
C LEU A 62 33.03 25.65 -12.94
N SER A 63 34.28 25.54 -12.49
CA SER A 63 35.36 24.89 -13.27
C SER A 63 35.50 23.39 -13.03
N SER A 64 34.97 22.86 -11.92
CA SER A 64 35.24 21.50 -11.45
C SER A 64 34.01 20.59 -11.44
N GLY A 65 33.01 20.87 -12.29
CA GLY A 65 31.76 20.10 -12.35
C GLY A 65 31.94 18.57 -12.45
N PRO A 66 32.74 18.04 -13.40
CA PRO A 66 33.00 16.59 -13.49
C PRO A 66 33.62 16.00 -12.23
N ALA A 67 34.50 16.74 -11.54
CA ALA A 67 35.11 16.30 -10.29
C ALA A 67 34.09 16.27 -9.14
N ILE A 68 33.18 17.24 -9.08
CA ILE A 68 32.10 17.29 -8.08
C ILE A 68 31.15 16.10 -8.29
N VAL A 69 30.73 15.83 -9.53
CA VAL A 69 29.88 14.68 -9.87
C VAL A 69 30.57 13.36 -9.53
N THR A 70 31.86 13.22 -9.84
CA THR A 70 32.63 12.01 -9.50
C THR A 70 32.73 11.79 -7.98
N ASN A 71 32.95 12.86 -7.21
CA ASN A 71 32.99 12.76 -5.75
C ASN A 71 31.61 12.46 -5.16
N ALA A 72 30.54 13.03 -5.73
CA ALA A 72 29.16 12.71 -5.35
C ALA A 72 28.83 11.24 -5.61
N ASP A 73 29.15 10.72 -6.80
CA ASP A 73 28.96 9.32 -7.16
C ASP A 73 29.69 8.38 -6.19
N ARG A 74 30.97 8.67 -5.89
CA ARG A 74 31.74 7.92 -4.89
C ARG A 74 31.11 7.95 -3.50
N LEU A 75 30.71 9.13 -3.03
CA LEU A 75 30.11 9.31 -1.71
C LEU A 75 28.79 8.55 -1.59
N LEU A 76 27.94 8.60 -2.63
CA LEU A 76 26.66 7.89 -2.67
C LEU A 76 26.84 6.37 -2.74
N ARG A 77 27.78 5.87 -3.55
CA ARG A 77 28.08 4.42 -3.63
C ARG A 77 28.59 3.86 -2.32
N ASN A 78 29.52 4.56 -1.67
CA ASN A 78 30.12 4.12 -0.40
C ASN A 78 29.09 4.02 0.75
N ASN A 79 27.94 4.69 0.62
CA ASN A 79 26.90 4.74 1.65
C ASN A 79 25.57 4.12 1.20
N ASN A 80 25.57 3.25 0.18
CA ASN A 80 24.37 2.58 -0.36
C ASN A 80 23.25 3.55 -0.81
N ALA A 81 23.59 4.82 -1.06
CA ALA A 81 22.68 5.89 -1.46
C ALA A 81 22.69 6.15 -2.97
N MET A 82 23.49 5.41 -3.75
CA MET A 82 23.52 5.56 -5.21
C MET A 82 22.13 5.33 -5.81
N PRO A 83 21.59 6.27 -6.61
CA PRO A 83 20.34 6.07 -7.32
C PRO A 83 20.49 5.05 -8.43
N GLN A 84 19.43 4.29 -8.65
CA GLN A 84 19.29 3.31 -9.73
C GLN A 84 18.22 3.78 -10.72
N THR A 85 18.07 3.08 -11.84
CA THR A 85 16.96 3.35 -12.78
C THR A 85 15.62 3.15 -12.07
N GLY A 86 14.68 4.10 -12.24
CA GLY A 86 13.43 4.18 -11.49
C GLY A 86 13.49 4.96 -10.16
N ASP A 87 14.69 5.34 -9.70
CA ASP A 87 14.89 6.34 -8.63
C ASP A 87 14.85 7.76 -9.20
N TYR A 88 14.74 8.74 -8.31
CA TYR A 88 14.54 10.13 -8.69
C TYR A 88 15.65 11.04 -8.19
N VAL A 89 15.92 12.11 -8.94
CA VAL A 89 16.87 13.17 -8.56
C VAL A 89 16.22 14.54 -8.71
N SER A 90 16.49 15.40 -7.74
CA SER A 90 16.18 16.82 -7.79
C SER A 90 17.44 17.63 -7.58
N VAL A 91 17.54 18.76 -8.27
CA VAL A 91 18.61 19.74 -8.07
C VAL A 91 18.00 21.02 -7.57
N VAL A 92 18.52 21.54 -6.46
CA VAL A 92 18.03 22.72 -5.77
C VAL A 92 19.18 23.70 -5.60
N ASN A 93 18.91 24.97 -5.88
CA ASN A 93 19.80 26.07 -5.56
C ASN A 93 19.28 26.77 -4.32
N PHE A 94 20.18 27.14 -3.40
CA PHE A 94 19.80 27.93 -2.23
C PHE A 94 20.78 29.07 -1.95
N ALA A 95 20.21 30.24 -1.67
CA ALA A 95 20.91 31.42 -1.16
C ALA A 95 19.87 32.48 -0.80
N MET A 96 20.03 33.13 0.36
CA MET A 96 19.16 34.22 0.77
C MET A 96 19.85 35.56 0.55
N GLY A 97 19.19 36.47 -0.16
CA GLY A 97 19.63 37.85 -0.29
C GLY A 97 19.13 38.70 0.87
N ALA A 98 19.96 39.62 1.40
CA ALA A 98 19.55 40.53 2.48
C ALA A 98 18.35 41.42 2.09
N ASP A 99 18.25 41.77 0.81
CA ASP A 99 17.14 42.58 0.29
C ASP A 99 15.89 41.75 -0.04
N ASN A 100 15.94 40.42 0.04
CA ASN A 100 14.79 39.56 -0.21
C ASN A 100 13.83 39.59 0.99
N GLU A 101 12.60 40.03 0.75
CA GLU A 101 11.53 40.02 1.75
C GLU A 101 10.86 38.64 1.87
N SER A 102 10.75 37.91 0.76
CA SER A 102 10.12 36.57 0.73
C SER A 102 11.14 35.45 0.81
N LEU A 103 10.87 34.45 1.64
CA LEU A 103 11.66 33.22 1.75
C LEU A 103 11.37 32.21 0.64
N ASN A 104 10.38 32.45 -0.22
CA ASN A 104 10.09 31.57 -1.35
C ASN A 104 11.27 31.49 -2.33
N ASP A 105 12.13 32.51 -2.37
CA ASP A 105 13.31 32.55 -3.23
C ASP A 105 14.55 31.93 -2.57
N PHE A 106 14.48 31.57 -1.28
CA PHE A 106 15.62 31.04 -0.55
C PHE A 106 16.11 29.70 -1.11
N ALA A 107 15.20 28.78 -1.42
CA ALA A 107 15.52 27.51 -2.07
C ALA A 107 14.51 27.18 -3.16
N LYS A 108 14.99 26.86 -4.36
CA LYS A 108 14.13 26.49 -5.50
C LYS A 108 14.79 25.45 -6.39
N PRO A 109 13.99 24.54 -6.99
CA PRO A 109 14.52 23.60 -7.97
C PRO A 109 15.15 24.33 -9.15
N SER A 110 16.25 23.78 -9.65
CA SER A 110 16.90 24.23 -10.87
C SER A 110 16.07 23.85 -12.09
N ILE A 111 16.31 24.54 -13.19
CA ILE A 111 15.69 24.32 -14.49
C ILE A 111 16.79 23.92 -15.48
N ASP A 112 16.52 22.95 -16.35
CA ASP A 112 17.45 22.55 -17.41
C ASP A 112 17.42 23.52 -18.61
N SER A 113 18.31 23.28 -19.58
CA SER A 113 18.38 24.05 -20.83
C SER A 113 17.06 24.04 -21.64
N GLY A 114 16.23 23.01 -21.45
CA GLY A 114 14.90 22.88 -22.05
C GLY A 114 13.78 23.58 -21.27
N ASN A 115 14.11 24.42 -20.28
CA ASN A 115 13.16 25.09 -19.39
C ASN A 115 12.29 24.14 -18.54
N ARG A 116 12.76 22.91 -18.29
CA ARG A 116 12.07 21.92 -17.43
C ARG A 116 12.72 21.89 -16.07
N LYS A 117 11.89 21.86 -15.01
CA LYS A 117 12.40 21.74 -13.64
C LYS A 117 13.13 20.41 -13.46
N ILE A 118 14.23 20.45 -12.72
CA ILE A 118 14.96 19.27 -12.25
C ILE A 118 14.43 18.95 -10.86
N ALA A 119 13.17 18.51 -10.81
CA ALA A 119 12.49 18.08 -9.60
C ALA A 119 11.84 16.73 -9.89
N TRP A 120 12.13 15.71 -9.08
CA TRP A 120 11.63 14.34 -9.25
C TRP A 120 11.92 13.74 -10.63
N ARG A 121 13.09 14.06 -11.21
CA ARG A 121 13.50 13.52 -12.51
C ARG A 121 14.00 12.10 -12.35
N GLU A 122 13.51 11.17 -13.16
CA GLU A 122 14.01 9.79 -13.14
C GLU A 122 15.51 9.74 -13.46
N PHE A 123 16.25 8.95 -12.69
CA PHE A 123 17.69 8.83 -12.81
C PHE A 123 18.07 7.90 -13.97
N ASN A 124 18.62 8.51 -15.02
CA ASN A 124 19.19 7.82 -16.19
C ASN A 124 20.68 8.12 -16.39
N GLY A 125 21.38 8.45 -15.29
CA GLY A 125 22.78 8.87 -15.29
C GLY A 125 22.96 10.38 -15.10
N TRP A 126 24.13 10.80 -14.63
CA TRP A 126 24.42 12.19 -14.30
C TRP A 126 24.40 13.12 -15.52
N ASP A 127 24.77 12.60 -16.69
CA ASP A 127 24.74 13.36 -17.94
C ASP A 127 23.31 13.79 -18.29
N ASN A 128 22.28 13.01 -17.94
CA ASN A 128 20.87 13.41 -18.14
C ASN A 128 20.46 14.64 -17.30
N ILE A 129 21.19 14.90 -16.22
CA ILE A 129 20.90 15.97 -15.27
C ILE A 129 21.72 17.23 -15.58
N PHE A 130 23.00 17.05 -15.96
CA PHE A 130 23.98 18.13 -16.00
C PHE A 130 24.59 18.44 -17.39
N SER A 131 24.24 17.70 -18.45
CA SER A 131 24.96 17.69 -19.74
C SER A 131 25.20 19.04 -20.41
N ASP A 132 24.23 19.97 -20.39
CA ASP A 132 24.29 21.12 -21.31
C ASP A 132 24.36 22.50 -20.64
N ASP A 133 24.22 22.59 -19.32
CA ASP A 133 24.08 23.90 -18.65
C ASP A 133 24.50 23.91 -17.17
N TRP A 134 25.67 23.33 -16.89
CA TRP A 134 26.19 23.21 -15.51
C TRP A 134 26.14 24.55 -14.75
N GLU A 135 26.76 25.60 -15.30
CA GLU A 135 26.89 26.90 -14.64
C GLU A 135 25.52 27.50 -14.26
N ASN A 136 24.54 27.40 -15.16
CA ASN A 136 23.21 27.92 -14.89
C ASN A 136 22.45 27.05 -13.89
N ILE A 137 22.54 25.72 -14.03
CA ILE A 137 21.87 24.74 -13.17
C ILE A 137 22.37 24.84 -11.72
N VAL A 138 23.68 25.00 -11.51
CA VAL A 138 24.29 24.94 -10.17
C VAL A 138 24.57 26.30 -9.53
N TYR A 139 24.51 27.40 -10.30
CA TYR A 139 24.91 28.72 -9.78
C TYR A 139 24.04 29.88 -10.27
N ASN A 140 23.98 30.17 -11.58
CA ASN A 140 23.39 31.45 -12.06
C ASN A 140 21.91 31.59 -11.68
N GLN A 141 21.14 30.50 -11.73
CA GLN A 141 19.73 30.53 -11.33
C GLN A 141 19.53 30.89 -9.86
N GLY A 142 20.41 30.41 -8.97
CA GLY A 142 20.35 30.75 -7.54
C GLY A 142 20.69 32.22 -7.31
N ILE A 143 21.80 32.68 -7.89
CA ILE A 143 22.27 34.06 -7.75
C ILE A 143 21.27 35.08 -8.28
N ASN A 144 20.65 34.82 -9.42
CA ASN A 144 19.71 35.76 -10.05
C ASN A 144 18.44 35.97 -9.21
N ARG A 145 18.19 35.11 -8.21
CA ARG A 145 17.03 35.17 -7.29
C ARG A 145 17.37 35.92 -5.99
N SER A 146 18.65 36.00 -5.62
CA SER A 146 19.10 36.64 -4.38
C SER A 146 19.57 38.08 -4.64
N ARG A 147 18.99 39.05 -3.94
CA ARG A 147 19.33 40.48 -4.05
C ARG A 147 20.15 40.95 -2.84
N GLY A 148 21.11 41.83 -3.09
CA GLY A 148 22.00 42.35 -2.05
C GLY A 148 23.04 41.33 -1.59
N SER A 149 23.52 41.47 -0.36
CA SER A 149 24.47 40.54 0.27
C SER A 149 23.81 39.17 0.46
N LYS A 150 24.55 38.10 0.14
CA LYS A 150 24.02 36.73 0.09
C LYS A 150 24.44 35.93 1.31
N TYR A 151 23.56 35.04 1.76
CA TYR A 151 23.74 34.20 2.94
C TYR A 151 23.22 32.78 2.70
N SER A 152 23.97 31.78 3.15
CA SER A 152 23.66 30.36 2.91
C SER A 152 22.53 29.83 3.80
N LEU A 153 22.41 30.32 5.05
CA LEU A 153 21.43 29.84 6.04
C LEU A 153 21.40 28.29 6.13
N LEU A 154 22.58 27.64 6.21
CA LEU A 154 22.81 26.20 6.05
C LEU A 154 21.96 25.32 6.98
N SER A 155 21.74 25.75 8.22
CA SER A 155 20.89 24.99 9.15
C SER A 155 19.44 24.92 8.64
N GLY A 156 18.95 26.00 8.03
CA GLY A 156 17.62 26.08 7.42
C GLY A 156 17.58 25.55 5.99
N ALA A 157 18.69 25.56 5.26
CA ALA A 157 18.79 25.13 3.87
C ALA A 157 18.28 23.69 3.69
N LYS A 158 18.53 22.80 4.65
CA LYS A 158 18.02 21.41 4.65
C LYS A 158 16.49 21.36 4.54
N ALA A 159 15.80 22.12 5.41
CA ALA A 159 14.34 22.17 5.45
C ALA A 159 13.76 22.80 4.18
N PHE A 160 14.35 23.91 3.72
CA PHE A 160 13.87 24.62 2.53
C PHE A 160 14.17 23.88 1.24
N ALA A 161 15.28 23.16 1.13
CA ALA A 161 15.59 22.34 -0.04
C ALA A 161 14.53 21.25 -0.24
N VAL A 162 14.18 20.54 0.84
CA VAL A 162 13.09 19.55 0.83
C VAL A 162 11.75 20.21 0.54
N ARG A 163 11.43 21.33 1.20
CA ARG A 163 10.16 22.07 1.00
C ARG A 163 9.97 22.57 -0.42
N SER A 164 11.05 22.94 -1.10
CA SER A 164 10.99 23.45 -2.47
C SER A 164 10.46 22.44 -3.50
N LEU A 165 10.43 21.15 -3.11
CA LEU A 165 9.97 20.03 -3.93
C LEU A 165 8.53 19.61 -3.63
N LEU A 166 7.86 20.25 -2.67
CA LEU A 166 6.47 20.01 -2.32
C LEU A 166 5.56 20.18 -3.55
N GLY A 167 4.76 19.15 -3.85
CA GLY A 167 3.83 19.15 -4.97
C GLY A 167 4.51 19.22 -6.34
N LYS A 168 5.79 18.80 -6.44
CA LYS A 168 6.52 18.66 -7.71
C LYS A 168 6.69 17.20 -8.14
N ASN A 169 6.19 16.26 -7.34
CA ASN A 169 6.22 14.82 -7.55
C ASN A 169 5.01 14.33 -8.37
N ILE A 170 4.56 15.10 -9.35
CA ILE A 170 3.40 14.76 -10.19
C ILE A 170 3.92 14.58 -11.62
N ASP A 171 3.75 13.37 -12.16
CA ASP A 171 4.05 13.11 -13.58
C ASP A 171 2.86 13.54 -14.47
N SER A 172 3.17 13.74 -15.75
CA SER A 172 2.26 14.09 -16.85
C SER A 172 1.00 13.22 -16.96
N ASP A 173 1.01 12.01 -16.39
CA ASP A 173 -0.12 11.06 -16.38
C ASP A 173 -0.87 10.96 -15.02
N ILE A 174 -0.84 12.01 -14.18
CA ILE A 174 -1.57 12.11 -12.88
C ILE A 174 -1.03 11.17 -11.77
N ASN A 175 -0.16 10.22 -12.12
CA ASN A 175 0.48 9.34 -11.14
C ASN A 175 1.43 10.15 -10.25
N HIS A 176 1.15 10.12 -8.95
CA HIS A 176 2.04 10.70 -7.96
C HIS A 176 3.27 9.80 -7.79
N ILE A 177 4.43 10.44 -7.80
CA ILE A 177 5.72 9.81 -7.56
C ILE A 177 6.04 9.91 -6.08
N TYR A 178 6.55 8.81 -5.51
CA TYR A 178 6.95 8.77 -4.10
C TYR A 178 8.32 8.12 -3.94
N ALA A 179 8.97 8.40 -2.81
CA ALA A 179 10.23 7.79 -2.45
C ALA A 179 10.17 7.16 -1.07
N ASN A 180 10.76 5.97 -0.92
CA ASN A 180 10.88 5.29 0.36
C ASN A 180 12.05 5.82 1.18
N ARG A 181 13.12 6.23 0.48
CA ARG A 181 14.30 6.83 1.10
C ARG A 181 14.65 8.14 0.41
N THR A 182 14.96 9.15 1.20
CA THR A 182 15.32 10.47 0.69
C THR A 182 16.70 10.85 1.21
N TYR A 183 17.60 11.20 0.31
CA TYR A 183 18.94 11.67 0.64
C TYR A 183 19.10 13.11 0.18
N LEU A 184 19.77 13.92 0.98
CA LEU A 184 20.14 15.29 0.65
C LEU A 184 21.66 15.38 0.57
N LEU A 185 22.18 15.62 -0.63
CA LEU A 185 23.57 15.94 -0.88
C LEU A 185 23.73 17.46 -0.92
N LEU A 186 24.28 18.02 0.15
CA LEU A 186 24.54 19.44 0.29
C LEU A 186 25.96 19.76 -0.20
N VAL A 187 26.08 20.72 -1.11
CA VAL A 187 27.36 21.20 -1.68
C VAL A 187 27.61 22.62 -1.17
N SER A 188 28.45 22.77 -0.15
CA SER A 188 28.70 24.03 0.54
C SER A 188 30.09 24.07 1.18
N ASP A 189 30.55 25.25 1.58
CA ASP A 189 31.78 25.48 2.34
C ASP A 189 31.59 25.42 3.86
N ASP A 190 30.40 25.02 4.31
CA ASP A 190 29.98 24.98 5.72
C ASP A 190 30.12 26.34 6.43
N PHE A 191 30.29 27.41 5.65
CA PHE A 191 30.45 28.75 6.17
C PHE A 191 29.08 29.30 6.59
N HIS A 192 29.08 30.04 7.70
CA HIS A 192 27.87 30.53 8.35
C HIS A 192 26.93 29.47 8.95
N ASN A 193 27.33 28.20 9.03
CA ASN A 193 26.57 27.20 9.78
C ASN A 193 26.45 27.61 11.26
N GLY A 194 25.22 27.81 11.74
CA GLY A 194 24.91 28.21 13.12
C GLY A 194 25.18 27.14 14.18
N ASN A 195 26.06 26.18 13.91
CA ASN A 195 26.20 24.92 14.65
C ASN A 195 24.86 24.17 14.69
N ASP A 196 24.23 24.03 13.52
CA ASP A 196 22.87 23.50 13.31
C ASP A 196 21.75 24.27 14.05
N ASN A 197 22.06 25.45 14.61
CA ASN A 197 21.08 26.32 15.23
C ASN A 197 20.61 27.39 14.23
N PHE A 198 19.52 27.06 13.52
CA PHE A 198 18.92 27.95 12.54
C PHE A 198 18.49 29.31 13.11
N MET A 199 18.19 29.42 14.41
CA MET A 199 17.84 30.71 15.01
C MET A 199 19.05 31.62 15.18
N LYS A 200 20.19 31.08 15.63
CA LYS A 200 21.44 31.86 15.74
C LYS A 200 21.89 32.34 14.36
N GLU A 201 21.80 31.46 13.37
CA GLU A 201 22.16 31.78 11.99
C GLU A 201 21.26 32.88 11.41
N PHE A 202 19.95 32.79 11.61
CA PHE A 202 19.02 33.83 11.16
C PHE A 202 19.23 35.17 11.87
N GLN A 203 19.61 35.17 13.16
CA GLN A 203 19.94 36.41 13.88
C GLN A 203 21.16 37.12 13.29
N VAL A 204 22.19 36.38 12.90
CA VAL A 204 23.35 36.95 12.19
C VAL A 204 22.90 37.55 10.86
N PHE A 205 22.08 36.82 10.10
CA PHE A 205 21.53 37.32 8.83
C PHE A 205 20.70 38.60 9.02
N LYS A 206 19.86 38.66 10.06
CA LYS A 206 19.11 39.88 10.43
C LYS A 206 20.04 41.04 10.80
N GLY A 207 21.12 40.77 11.52
CA GLY A 207 22.14 41.75 11.88
C GLY A 207 22.79 42.41 10.66
N MET A 208 22.73 41.77 9.49
CA MET A 208 23.21 42.30 8.22
C MET A 208 22.17 43.10 7.43
N GLY A 209 21.02 43.39 8.04
CA GLY A 209 19.95 44.17 7.42
C GLY A 209 18.94 43.34 6.63
N ALA A 210 18.88 42.03 6.87
CA ALA A 210 17.93 41.16 6.19
C ALA A 210 16.46 41.57 6.42
N ARG A 211 15.68 41.61 5.33
CA ARG A 211 14.24 41.93 5.36
C ARG A 211 13.32 40.73 5.49
N ALA A 212 13.87 39.52 5.41
CA ALA A 212 13.12 38.28 5.47
C ALA A 212 12.34 38.10 6.77
N ASP A 213 11.17 37.46 6.71
CA ASP A 213 10.36 37.17 7.90
C ASP A 213 10.94 36.00 8.72
N GLU A 214 11.45 36.33 9.90
CA GLU A 214 11.96 35.37 10.89
C GLU A 214 10.90 34.34 11.30
N LYS A 215 9.63 34.76 11.40
CA LYS A 215 8.55 33.88 11.84
C LYS A 215 8.24 32.82 10.79
N GLU A 216 8.24 33.20 9.51
CA GLU A 216 8.09 32.28 8.39
C GLU A 216 9.27 31.29 8.34
N PHE A 217 10.52 31.77 8.42
CA PHE A 217 11.71 30.92 8.44
C PHE A 217 11.67 29.90 9.56
N ARG A 218 11.42 30.37 10.79
CA ARG A 218 11.27 29.52 11.98
C ARG A 218 10.11 28.53 11.82
N GLY A 219 9.00 28.96 11.22
CA GLY A 219 7.84 28.11 10.94
C GLY A 219 8.23 26.89 10.10
N VAL A 220 8.90 27.12 8.98
CA VAL A 220 9.37 26.06 8.07
C VAL A 220 10.36 25.12 8.77
N CYS A 221 11.37 25.65 9.46
CA CYS A 221 12.37 24.84 10.14
C CYS A 221 11.77 23.98 11.27
N ASN A 222 10.85 24.54 12.06
CA ASN A 222 10.15 23.77 13.11
C ASN A 222 9.23 22.70 12.51
N GLU A 223 8.56 23.00 11.40
CA GLU A 223 7.69 22.05 10.72
C GLU A 223 8.48 20.90 10.11
N PHE A 224 9.64 21.17 9.52
CA PHE A 224 10.59 20.14 9.11
C PHE A 224 11.04 19.32 10.32
N ALA A 225 11.52 19.94 11.40
CA ALA A 225 12.02 19.23 12.58
C ALA A 225 10.94 18.40 13.32
N ARG A 226 9.66 18.77 13.19
CA ARG A 226 8.54 17.97 13.73
C ARG A 226 8.33 16.68 12.95
N ASN A 227 8.52 16.70 11.63
CA ASN A 227 8.19 15.59 10.74
C ASN A 227 9.42 14.77 10.30
N TYR A 228 10.60 15.38 10.30
CA TYR A 228 11.82 14.82 9.73
C TYR A 228 13.06 15.11 10.58
N ILE A 229 14.04 14.25 10.44
CA ILE A 229 15.41 14.36 10.94
C ILE A 229 16.33 14.33 9.73
N ALA A 230 17.28 15.27 9.65
CA ALA A 230 18.35 15.25 8.68
C ALA A 230 19.63 14.72 9.35
N GLU A 231 19.88 13.41 9.20
CA GLU A 231 21.05 12.76 9.80
C GLU A 231 22.24 12.82 8.85
N LEU A 232 23.37 13.38 9.30
CA LEU A 232 24.60 13.39 8.52
C LEU A 232 25.18 11.97 8.47
N ILE A 233 25.28 11.38 7.28
CA ILE A 233 25.84 10.05 7.06
C ILE A 233 27.35 10.15 6.85
N ALA A 234 27.77 11.02 5.94
CA ALA A 234 29.14 11.14 5.52
C ALA A 234 29.40 12.51 4.88
N GLU A 235 30.64 12.95 4.93
CA GLU A 235 31.10 14.15 4.23
C GLU A 235 32.43 13.89 3.51
N THR A 236 32.71 14.67 2.46
CA THR A 236 33.97 14.61 1.73
C THR A 236 34.38 16.01 1.28
N PRO A 237 35.60 16.49 1.63
CA PRO A 237 36.12 17.73 1.10
C PRO A 237 36.43 17.59 -0.39
N ILE A 238 36.04 18.58 -1.18
CA ILE A 238 36.25 18.66 -2.63
C ILE A 238 37.24 19.77 -3.01
N ALA A 239 37.31 20.85 -2.23
CA ALA A 239 38.35 21.86 -2.35
C ALA A 239 38.71 22.46 -0.99
N THR A 240 39.91 23.01 -0.86
CA THR A 240 40.34 23.68 0.37
C THR A 240 41.00 25.01 0.01
N SER A 241 40.49 26.11 0.57
CA SER A 241 41.08 27.45 0.49
C SER A 241 41.13 28.02 1.91
N GLY A 242 42.33 28.09 2.50
CA GLY A 242 42.49 28.56 3.88
C GLY A 242 41.96 27.55 4.91
N GLN A 243 41.14 28.02 5.86
CA GLN A 243 40.68 27.22 7.01
C GLN A 243 39.37 26.45 6.78
N LEU A 244 38.54 26.87 5.82
CA LEU A 244 37.19 26.30 5.64
C LEU A 244 37.15 25.50 4.34
N PRO A 245 37.12 24.16 4.36
CA PRO A 245 37.02 23.37 3.12
C PRO A 245 35.63 23.45 2.47
N TYR A 246 35.59 23.44 1.14
CA TYR A 246 34.40 23.18 0.35
C TYR A 246 34.10 21.68 0.34
N ARG A 247 32.87 21.29 0.69
CA ARG A 247 32.51 19.90 1.01
C ARG A 247 31.25 19.45 0.28
N LEU A 248 31.17 18.14 0.11
CA LEU A 248 29.94 17.40 -0.10
C LEU A 248 29.52 16.80 1.24
N MET A 249 28.30 17.09 1.69
CA MET A 249 27.72 16.56 2.92
C MET A 249 26.47 15.76 2.56
N LEU A 250 26.49 14.45 2.85
CA LEU A 250 25.39 13.54 2.57
C LEU A 250 24.54 13.35 3.84
N TYR A 251 23.29 13.79 3.76
CA TYR A 251 22.28 13.58 4.79
C TYR A 251 21.26 12.55 4.35
N GLU A 252 20.76 11.76 5.30
CA GLU A 252 19.51 11.01 5.13
C GLU A 252 18.37 11.81 5.76
N ILE A 253 17.31 12.03 4.98
CA ILE A 253 16.09 12.67 5.45
C ILE A 253 15.13 11.56 5.87
N ARG A 254 15.02 11.34 7.19
CA ARG A 254 14.16 10.30 7.77
C ARG A 254 12.99 10.93 8.50
N PRO A 255 11.81 10.30 8.53
CA PRO A 255 10.74 10.73 9.41
C PRO A 255 11.16 10.70 10.87
N SER A 256 10.67 11.66 11.66
CA SER A 256 11.00 11.81 13.08
C SER A 256 10.32 10.77 13.98
N ALA A 257 9.12 10.33 13.60
CA ALA A 257 8.29 9.43 14.37
C ALA A 257 8.24 8.04 13.72
N THR A 258 8.34 6.97 14.52
CA THR A 258 8.02 5.63 14.05
C THR A 258 6.53 5.38 14.19
N THR A 259 5.90 4.82 13.16
CA THR A 259 4.49 4.48 13.17
C THR A 259 4.28 2.97 13.01
N SER A 260 3.18 2.46 13.54
CA SER A 260 2.76 1.06 13.40
C SER A 260 1.45 0.97 12.66
N LEU A 261 1.23 -0.08 11.87
CA LEU A 261 0.04 -0.22 11.03
C LEU A 261 -1.26 0.00 11.83
N ALA A 262 -1.40 -0.68 12.97
CA ALA A 262 -2.59 -0.59 13.84
C ALA A 262 -2.78 0.79 14.51
N GLY A 263 -1.75 1.65 14.52
CA GLY A 263 -1.82 2.99 15.09
C GLY A 263 -2.31 4.06 14.11
N VAL A 264 -2.23 3.80 12.80
CA VAL A 264 -2.55 4.77 11.75
C VAL A 264 -3.53 4.26 10.70
N VAL A 265 -3.81 2.96 10.68
CA VAL A 265 -4.83 2.34 9.84
C VAL A 265 -5.86 1.66 10.74
N ASN A 266 -7.13 1.98 10.50
CA ASN A 266 -8.27 1.31 11.09
C ASN A 266 -8.59 0.08 10.25
N TYR A 267 -8.38 -1.10 10.81
CA TYR A 267 -8.83 -2.39 10.28
C TYR A 267 -9.27 -3.27 11.45
N PRO A 268 -10.06 -4.33 11.21
CA PRO A 268 -10.60 -5.15 12.31
C PRO A 268 -9.49 -5.75 13.19
N ALA A 269 -9.63 -5.55 14.51
CA ALA A 269 -8.69 -6.10 15.50
C ALA A 269 -8.61 -7.63 15.48
N SER A 270 -9.72 -8.29 15.11
CA SER A 270 -9.76 -9.72 14.85
C SER A 270 -10.05 -9.96 13.36
N LEU A 271 -9.00 -10.23 12.59
CA LEU A 271 -9.14 -10.78 11.26
C LEU A 271 -9.82 -12.15 11.39
N ASN A 272 -10.89 -12.38 10.63
CA ASN A 272 -11.65 -13.62 10.68
C ASN A 272 -11.73 -14.22 9.28
N LEU A 273 -11.51 -15.53 9.21
CA LEU A 273 -11.78 -16.34 8.03
C LEU A 273 -13.19 -16.89 8.15
N LYS A 274 -14.10 -16.36 7.35
CA LYS A 274 -15.47 -16.82 7.26
C LYS A 274 -15.52 -18.01 6.29
N ARG A 275 -15.99 -19.16 6.76
CA ARG A 275 -16.28 -20.30 5.88
C ARG A 275 -17.23 -19.84 4.76
N VAL A 276 -16.98 -20.25 3.52
CA VAL A 276 -17.82 -20.06 2.30
C VAL A 276 -17.82 -21.37 1.48
N PRO A 277 -18.78 -21.63 0.58
CA PRO A 277 -18.74 -22.83 -0.25
C PRO A 277 -17.41 -22.91 -1.02
N GLY A 278 -16.69 -24.04 -0.90
CA GLY A 278 -15.36 -24.22 -1.50
C GLY A 278 -14.18 -23.80 -0.62
N GLY A 279 -14.37 -23.01 0.44
CA GLY A 279 -13.23 -22.53 1.22
C GLY A 279 -13.55 -21.50 2.29
N TYR A 280 -12.72 -20.47 2.37
CA TYR A 280 -12.79 -19.40 3.36
C TYR A 280 -12.64 -18.03 2.68
N LEU A 281 -13.31 -17.04 3.24
CA LEU A 281 -13.30 -15.65 2.79
C LEU A 281 -12.81 -14.76 3.94
N MET A 282 -11.81 -13.94 3.64
CA MET A 282 -11.42 -12.78 4.44
C MET A 282 -11.91 -11.53 3.75
N ASP A 283 -12.78 -10.79 4.43
CA ASP A 283 -13.45 -9.61 3.91
C ASP A 283 -13.39 -8.51 4.98
N PHE A 284 -12.73 -7.40 4.67
CA PHE A 284 -12.71 -6.21 5.53
C PHE A 284 -12.29 -4.94 4.79
N ASP A 285 -12.73 -3.81 5.34
CA ASP A 285 -12.27 -2.49 4.94
C ASP A 285 -11.12 -2.00 5.83
N ALA A 286 -10.22 -1.24 5.24
CA ALA A 286 -9.11 -0.58 5.91
C ALA A 286 -8.98 0.87 5.45
N ALA A 287 -8.86 1.79 6.40
CA ALA A 287 -8.71 3.22 6.10
C ALA A 287 -7.75 3.90 7.06
N SER A 288 -7.12 5.00 6.63
CA SER A 288 -6.31 5.83 7.51
C SER A 288 -7.13 6.43 8.66
N VAL A 289 -6.53 6.52 9.85
CA VAL A 289 -7.11 7.17 11.03
C VAL A 289 -6.75 8.65 11.10
N ASP A 290 -5.54 8.99 10.68
CA ASP A 290 -4.96 10.33 10.77
C ASP A 290 -4.76 10.92 9.37
N ASN A 291 -4.98 12.22 9.24
CA ASN A 291 -4.72 12.98 8.01
C ASN A 291 -3.23 13.10 7.69
N LEU A 292 -2.35 12.89 8.67
CA LEU A 292 -0.90 12.86 8.48
C LEU A 292 -0.44 11.64 7.65
N TYR A 293 -1.23 10.56 7.61
CA TYR A 293 -0.86 9.34 6.88
C TYR A 293 -1.99 8.91 5.94
N ALA A 294 -1.71 8.79 4.65
CA ALA A 294 -2.63 8.23 3.67
C ALA A 294 -2.25 6.80 3.33
N LEU A 295 -3.15 5.85 3.57
CA LEU A 295 -3.00 4.46 3.14
C LEU A 295 -3.10 4.41 1.62
N LEU A 296 -2.03 3.92 0.97
CA LEU A 296 -1.97 3.79 -0.48
C LEU A 296 -2.11 2.35 -0.95
N LYS A 297 -1.62 1.39 -0.15
CA LYS A 297 -1.66 -0.03 -0.48
C LYS A 297 -1.77 -0.85 0.79
N LEU A 298 -2.55 -1.93 0.72
CA LEU A 298 -2.65 -2.94 1.74
C LEU A 298 -2.46 -4.31 1.09
N GLN A 299 -1.58 -5.12 1.66
CA GLN A 299 -1.35 -6.49 1.24
C GLN A 299 -1.65 -7.44 2.40
N VAL A 300 -2.38 -8.50 2.09
CA VAL A 300 -2.65 -9.61 3.02
C VAL A 300 -2.13 -10.89 2.40
N ASP A 301 -1.25 -11.54 3.14
CA ASP A 301 -0.66 -12.83 2.79
C ASP A 301 -1.18 -13.90 3.74
N VAL A 302 -1.64 -15.02 3.20
CA VAL A 302 -2.06 -16.21 3.94
C VAL A 302 -1.16 -17.37 3.56
N ALA A 303 -0.50 -17.98 4.55
CA ALA A 303 0.34 -19.14 4.33
C ALA A 303 -0.52 -20.42 4.24
N THR A 304 -0.20 -21.24 3.23
CA THR A 304 -0.86 -22.52 2.96
C THR A 304 -0.11 -23.68 3.61
N ILE A 305 -0.75 -24.84 3.70
CA ILE A 305 -0.14 -26.08 4.22
C ILE A 305 1.04 -26.59 3.38
N THR A 306 1.09 -26.24 2.08
CA THR A 306 2.19 -26.63 1.18
C THR A 306 3.42 -25.73 1.36
N GLY A 307 3.29 -24.64 2.13
CA GLY A 307 4.32 -23.62 2.30
C GLY A 307 4.23 -22.48 1.29
N ASP A 308 3.28 -22.52 0.36
CA ASP A 308 2.99 -21.42 -0.56
C ASP A 308 2.23 -20.29 0.15
N THR A 309 2.24 -19.09 -0.44
CA THR A 309 1.54 -17.91 0.10
C THR A 309 0.50 -17.42 -0.89
N ILE A 310 -0.74 -17.27 -0.44
CA ILE A 310 -1.81 -16.64 -1.19
C ILE A 310 -1.85 -15.16 -0.80
N THR A 311 -1.75 -14.29 -1.79
CA THR A 311 -1.63 -12.84 -1.59
C THR A 311 -2.83 -12.11 -2.19
N CYS A 312 -3.45 -11.24 -1.39
CA CYS A 312 -4.41 -10.24 -1.84
C CYS A 312 -3.79 -8.85 -1.68
N VAL A 313 -3.95 -7.99 -2.69
CA VAL A 313 -3.50 -6.60 -2.68
C VAL A 313 -4.66 -5.69 -3.01
N ALA A 314 -4.84 -4.65 -2.21
CA ALA A 314 -5.70 -3.52 -2.50
C ALA A 314 -4.85 -2.26 -2.64
N ASP A 315 -5.03 -1.55 -3.75
CA ASP A 315 -4.36 -0.28 -4.05
C ASP A 315 -5.38 0.86 -4.07
N ALA A 316 -5.00 1.99 -3.50
CA ALA A 316 -5.81 3.21 -3.47
C ALA A 316 -5.77 3.89 -4.85
N LYS A 317 -6.91 4.33 -5.36
CA LYS A 317 -6.94 5.21 -6.54
C LYS A 317 -6.65 6.64 -6.17
N SER A 318 -6.91 7.00 -4.92
CA SER A 318 -6.63 8.32 -4.36
C SER A 318 -6.12 8.23 -2.92
N PRO A 319 -5.18 9.10 -2.49
CA PRO A 319 -4.67 9.08 -1.13
C PRO A 319 -5.79 9.23 -0.08
N GLY A 320 -5.85 8.29 0.86
CA GLY A 320 -6.83 8.30 1.95
C GLY A 320 -8.16 7.61 1.62
N GLU A 321 -8.27 6.99 0.46
CA GLU A 321 -9.40 6.11 0.12
C GLU A 321 -9.46 4.89 1.06
N THR A 322 -10.68 4.44 1.37
CA THR A 322 -10.89 3.18 2.07
C THR A 322 -10.54 2.02 1.13
N LEU A 323 -9.61 1.17 1.55
CA LEU A 323 -9.22 -0.03 0.84
C LEU A 323 -10.09 -1.20 1.27
N HIS A 324 -10.53 -1.99 0.30
CA HIS A 324 -11.32 -3.19 0.54
C HIS A 324 -10.48 -4.43 0.24
N ILE A 325 -10.33 -5.31 1.23
CA ILE A 325 -9.69 -6.60 1.08
C ILE A 325 -10.78 -7.66 0.91
N ASN A 326 -10.68 -8.41 -0.18
CA ASN A 326 -11.51 -9.58 -0.44
C ASN A 326 -10.58 -10.73 -0.89
N LEU A 327 -10.29 -11.62 0.04
CA LEU A 327 -9.39 -12.75 -0.18
C LEU A 327 -10.15 -14.06 0.03
N GLN A 328 -10.32 -14.83 -1.04
CA GLN A 328 -10.86 -16.17 -0.98
C GLN A 328 -9.72 -17.20 -1.03
N VAL A 329 -9.78 -18.19 -0.15
CA VAL A 329 -8.80 -19.27 -0.03
C VAL A 329 -9.51 -20.61 -0.02
N ASP A 330 -9.00 -21.58 -0.77
CA ASP A 330 -9.59 -22.91 -0.83
C ASP A 330 -9.45 -23.67 0.49
N LYS A 331 -10.44 -24.53 0.78
CA LYS A 331 -10.46 -25.31 2.01
C LYS A 331 -9.20 -26.16 2.18
N ASP A 332 -8.77 -26.79 1.10
CA ASP A 332 -7.75 -27.84 1.13
C ASP A 332 -6.34 -27.26 1.30
N ASP A 333 -6.18 -25.94 1.15
CA ASP A 333 -4.90 -25.24 1.26
C ASP A 333 -4.59 -24.78 2.69
N LEU A 334 -5.54 -24.84 3.62
CA LEU A 334 -5.40 -24.28 4.98
C LEU A 334 -5.38 -25.34 6.08
N ASP A 335 -4.52 -25.12 7.06
CA ASP A 335 -4.61 -25.80 8.36
C ASP A 335 -5.68 -25.09 9.20
N PRO A 336 -6.82 -25.75 9.51
CA PRO A 336 -7.95 -25.11 10.18
C PRO A 336 -7.63 -24.55 11.58
N ASP A 337 -6.62 -25.09 12.26
CA ASP A 337 -6.27 -24.68 13.63
C ASP A 337 -5.15 -23.63 13.68
N ASN A 338 -4.41 -23.46 12.58
CA ASN A 338 -3.25 -22.59 12.51
C ASN A 338 -3.07 -22.02 11.10
N VAL A 339 -3.72 -20.87 10.84
CA VAL A 339 -3.54 -20.12 9.59
C VAL A 339 -2.67 -18.89 9.84
N PRO A 340 -1.38 -18.89 9.45
CA PRO A 340 -0.53 -17.72 9.54
C PRO A 340 -0.95 -16.67 8.51
N VAL A 341 -1.19 -15.45 8.98
CA VAL A 341 -1.57 -14.30 8.16
C VAL A 341 -0.60 -13.16 8.41
N THR A 342 -0.18 -12.52 7.34
CA THR A 342 0.66 -11.31 7.40
C THR A 342 -0.03 -10.17 6.68
N VAL A 343 -0.26 -9.06 7.38
CA VAL A 343 -0.82 -7.83 6.82
C VAL A 343 0.29 -6.79 6.72
N ARG A 344 0.42 -6.15 5.55
CA ARG A 344 1.41 -5.11 5.28
C ARG A 344 0.74 -3.90 4.67
N GLY A 345 1.05 -2.70 5.17
CA GLY A 345 0.52 -1.45 4.62
C GLY A 345 1.62 -0.51 4.13
N TRP A 346 1.34 0.21 3.05
CA TRP A 346 2.18 1.31 2.55
C TRP A 346 1.48 2.62 2.81
N LEU A 347 2.18 3.55 3.46
CA LEU A 347 1.60 4.81 3.91
C LEU A 347 2.37 5.99 3.31
N LEU A 348 1.66 6.88 2.64
CA LEU A 348 2.18 8.19 2.30
C LEU A 348 2.11 9.10 3.52
N GLN A 349 3.22 9.74 3.87
CA GLN A 349 3.23 10.82 4.85
C GLN A 349 2.75 12.12 4.20
N ASN A 350 1.55 12.55 4.59
CA ASN A 350 0.90 13.76 4.12
C ASN A 350 1.24 14.94 5.04
N ASP A 351 2.38 15.56 4.77
CA ASP A 351 2.84 16.75 5.48
C ASP A 351 2.93 17.97 4.55
N SER A 352 3.06 19.14 5.17
CA SER A 352 3.16 20.46 4.52
C SER A 352 4.59 20.82 4.10
N ILE A 353 5.53 19.87 4.16
CA ILE A 353 6.94 20.10 3.84
C ILE A 353 7.34 19.34 2.60
N TYR A 354 7.20 18.02 2.59
CA TYR A 354 7.69 17.17 1.51
C TYR A 354 6.55 16.45 0.78
N ASN A 355 5.58 15.90 1.51
CA ASN A 355 4.42 15.15 0.98
C ASN A 355 4.76 14.09 -0.08
N ALA A 356 5.89 13.39 0.09
CA ALA A 356 6.34 12.41 -0.89
C ALA A 356 7.07 11.21 -0.28
N TYR A 357 7.16 11.17 1.06
CA TYR A 357 7.78 10.06 1.77
C TYR A 357 6.79 8.90 1.88
N LEU A 358 7.14 7.77 1.26
CA LEU A 358 6.34 6.54 1.27
C LEU A 358 6.94 5.54 2.26
N TRP A 359 6.26 5.36 3.38
CA TRP A 359 6.57 4.29 4.31
C TRP A 359 6.28 2.93 3.65
N ASN A 360 7.32 2.12 3.51
CA ASN A 360 7.24 0.79 2.91
C ASN A 360 7.54 -0.28 3.97
N PRO A 361 6.67 -1.29 4.13
CA PRO A 361 6.80 -2.34 5.17
C PRO A 361 8.08 -3.18 5.04
N TYR A 362 8.75 -3.16 3.89
CA TYR A 362 10.05 -3.80 3.67
C TYR A 362 11.26 -2.95 4.10
N ASP A 363 11.05 -1.67 4.43
CA ASP A 363 12.12 -0.85 5.01
C ASP A 363 12.32 -1.23 6.50
N VAL A 364 13.59 -1.33 6.90
CA VAL A 364 14.01 -1.60 8.28
C VAL A 364 13.37 -0.62 9.27
N TYR A 365 13.28 0.66 8.89
CA TYR A 365 12.70 1.72 9.74
C TYR A 365 11.17 1.68 9.82
N ALA A 366 10.52 0.93 8.93
CA ALA A 366 9.06 0.86 8.78
C ALA A 366 8.52 -0.56 9.00
N SER A 367 9.33 -1.46 9.57
CA SER A 367 8.96 -2.86 9.86
C SER A 367 7.67 -3.01 10.67
N ARG A 368 7.32 -2.01 11.50
CA ARG A 368 6.07 -1.95 12.28
C ARG A 368 4.80 -1.75 11.43
N LEU A 369 4.95 -1.56 10.12
CA LEU A 369 3.85 -1.60 9.15
C LEU A 369 3.48 -3.02 8.71
N THR A 370 4.20 -4.03 9.20
CA THR A 370 3.86 -5.44 9.07
C THR A 370 3.24 -5.95 10.37
N THR A 371 2.10 -6.61 10.28
CA THR A 371 1.42 -7.27 11.40
C THR A 371 1.27 -8.75 11.08
N HIS A 372 1.70 -9.61 12.00
CA HIS A 372 1.52 -11.05 11.90
C HIS A 372 0.40 -11.50 12.84
N ALA A 373 -0.50 -12.32 12.35
CA ALA A 373 -1.58 -12.92 13.12
C ALA A 373 -1.67 -14.42 12.80
N THR A 374 -2.10 -15.21 13.79
CA THR A 374 -2.46 -16.60 13.59
C THR A 374 -3.96 -16.72 13.76
N LEU A 375 -4.65 -17.15 12.70
CA LEU A 375 -6.09 -17.28 12.68
C LEU A 375 -6.51 -18.74 12.80
N ARG A 376 -7.76 -18.93 13.19
CA ARG A 376 -8.44 -20.23 13.16
C ARG A 376 -9.60 -20.17 12.20
N CYS A 377 -9.80 -21.22 11.44
CA CYS A 377 -10.94 -21.38 10.56
C CYS A 377 -12.22 -21.47 11.41
N ASN A 378 -13.17 -20.59 11.13
CA ASN A 378 -14.39 -20.49 11.94
C ASN A 378 -15.47 -21.45 11.40
N ASP A 379 -15.31 -22.75 11.65
CA ASP A 379 -16.22 -23.82 11.19
C ASP A 379 -17.49 -23.95 12.05
N LYS A 380 -18.11 -22.83 12.43
CA LYS A 380 -19.25 -22.83 13.37
C LYS A 380 -20.60 -23.24 12.76
N GLY A 381 -20.60 -23.86 11.59
CA GLY A 381 -21.81 -24.41 10.97
C GLY A 381 -21.87 -25.93 11.10
N SER A 382 -22.45 -26.43 12.18
CA SER A 382 -22.70 -27.86 12.37
C SER A 382 -24.19 -28.15 12.50
N VAL A 383 -24.60 -29.30 11.98
CA VAL A 383 -25.94 -29.87 12.13
C VAL A 383 -25.80 -31.08 13.03
N PHE A 384 -26.39 -31.04 14.22
CA PHE A 384 -26.23 -32.09 15.23
C PHE A 384 -24.76 -32.48 15.54
N GLY A 385 -23.85 -31.50 15.50
CA GLY A 385 -22.42 -31.71 15.78
C GLY A 385 -21.57 -32.18 14.58
N ILE A 386 -22.17 -32.40 13.41
CA ILE A 386 -21.44 -32.71 12.17
C ILE A 386 -21.31 -31.44 11.34
N ALA A 387 -20.11 -31.09 10.89
CA ALA A 387 -19.89 -29.94 10.02
C ALA A 387 -20.69 -30.07 8.71
N LEU A 388 -21.40 -29.01 8.32
CA LEU A 388 -22.26 -29.04 7.14
C LEU A 388 -21.43 -29.23 5.85
N PRO A 389 -21.69 -30.26 5.03
CA PRO A 389 -21.03 -30.42 3.75
C PRO A 389 -21.37 -29.29 2.77
N ASP A 390 -20.42 -28.89 1.93
CA ASP A 390 -20.60 -27.81 0.95
C ASP A 390 -21.81 -28.04 0.00
N THR A 391 -22.14 -29.30 -0.31
CA THR A 391 -23.30 -29.67 -1.14
C THR A 391 -24.64 -29.38 -0.49
N MET A 392 -24.69 -29.35 0.84
CA MET A 392 -25.88 -29.03 1.60
C MET A 392 -26.06 -27.51 1.74
N TRP A 393 -25.11 -26.71 1.26
CA TRP A 393 -25.10 -25.27 1.48
C TRP A 393 -25.43 -24.44 0.22
N TRP A 394 -26.29 -24.97 -0.65
CA TRP A 394 -26.59 -24.35 -1.94
C TRP A 394 -27.59 -23.19 -1.88
N PHE A 395 -28.48 -23.15 -0.87
CA PHE A 395 -29.58 -22.20 -0.75
C PHE A 395 -29.29 -20.98 0.15
N TYR A 396 -28.14 -20.93 0.84
CA TYR A 396 -27.80 -19.85 1.78
C TYR A 396 -26.30 -19.50 1.80
N ARG A 397 -25.68 -19.29 0.63
CA ARG A 397 -24.21 -19.23 0.42
C ARG A 397 -23.42 -18.32 1.36
N ASP A 398 -24.03 -17.28 1.91
CA ASP A 398 -23.34 -16.28 2.73
C ASP A 398 -23.38 -16.57 4.23
N ASP A 399 -24.17 -17.53 4.73
CA ASP A 399 -24.23 -17.83 6.17
C ASP A 399 -24.40 -19.32 6.46
N ILE A 400 -23.29 -19.95 6.85
CA ILE A 400 -23.26 -21.38 7.19
C ILE A 400 -24.09 -21.70 8.43
N ARG A 401 -24.26 -20.75 9.37
CA ARG A 401 -25.07 -20.99 10.58
C ARG A 401 -26.54 -21.04 10.26
N MET A 402 -27.01 -20.13 9.40
CA MET A 402 -28.40 -20.20 8.92
C MET A 402 -28.64 -21.42 8.05
N ALA A 403 -27.69 -21.80 7.20
CA ALA A 403 -27.79 -23.02 6.42
C ALA A 403 -27.90 -24.26 7.32
N ALA A 404 -27.03 -24.36 8.33
CA ALA A 404 -27.06 -25.45 9.31
C ALA A 404 -28.37 -25.49 10.11
N PHE A 405 -28.82 -24.33 10.62
CA PHE A 405 -30.10 -24.23 11.33
C PHE A 405 -31.29 -24.69 10.47
N LEU A 406 -31.34 -24.29 9.19
CA LEU A 406 -32.41 -24.72 8.30
C LEU A 406 -32.40 -26.25 8.12
N TRP A 407 -31.22 -26.86 7.96
CA TRP A 407 -31.11 -28.31 7.89
C TRP A 407 -31.54 -29.01 9.17
N GLU A 408 -31.20 -28.47 10.34
CA GLU A 408 -31.69 -29.00 11.62
C GLU A 408 -33.23 -29.02 11.65
N VAL A 409 -33.88 -27.93 11.21
CA VAL A 409 -35.35 -27.86 11.11
C VAL A 409 -35.90 -28.88 10.10
N ILE A 410 -35.27 -29.01 8.92
CA ILE A 410 -35.67 -29.97 7.89
C ILE A 410 -35.55 -31.41 8.41
N PHE A 411 -34.44 -31.75 9.07
CA PHE A 411 -34.23 -33.09 9.63
C PHE A 411 -35.25 -33.41 10.73
N VAL A 412 -35.53 -32.47 11.64
CA VAL A 412 -36.57 -32.66 12.65
C VAL A 412 -37.94 -32.89 12.00
N MET A 413 -38.30 -32.10 10.98
CA MET A 413 -39.56 -32.29 10.23
C MET A 413 -39.63 -33.66 9.55
N LEU A 414 -38.53 -34.12 8.92
CA LEU A 414 -38.47 -35.44 8.29
C LEU A 414 -38.64 -36.57 9.31
N ILE A 415 -38.05 -36.44 10.50
CA ILE A 415 -38.22 -37.41 11.59
C ILE A 415 -39.69 -37.46 12.03
N VAL A 416 -40.34 -36.31 12.22
CA VAL A 416 -41.77 -36.24 12.58
C VAL A 416 -42.64 -36.92 11.51
N ILE A 417 -42.40 -36.62 10.22
CA ILE A 417 -43.13 -37.25 9.11
C ILE A 417 -42.91 -38.76 9.09
N ALA A 418 -41.68 -39.22 9.29
CA ALA A 418 -41.35 -40.65 9.33
C ALA A 418 -42.06 -41.37 10.48
N VAL A 419 -42.09 -40.77 11.68
CA VAL A 419 -42.82 -41.33 12.84
C VAL A 419 -44.32 -41.44 12.55
N VAL A 420 -44.93 -40.39 11.99
CA VAL A 420 -46.35 -40.40 11.61
C VAL A 420 -46.61 -41.49 10.55
N ALA A 421 -45.75 -41.61 9.54
CA ALA A 421 -45.88 -42.64 8.51
C ALA A 421 -45.79 -44.06 9.09
N VAL A 422 -44.85 -44.30 10.02
CA VAL A 422 -44.71 -45.58 10.72
C VAL A 422 -45.95 -45.91 11.54
N ILE A 423 -46.52 -44.93 12.27
CA ILE A 423 -47.77 -45.12 13.02
C ILE A 423 -48.92 -45.49 12.08
N ILE A 424 -49.06 -44.81 10.94
CA ILE A 424 -50.09 -45.13 9.94
C ILE A 424 -49.90 -46.55 9.38
N ILE A 425 -48.66 -46.96 9.09
CA ILE A 425 -48.36 -48.31 8.58
C ILE A 425 -48.65 -49.38 9.63
N LEU A 426 -48.25 -49.15 10.89
CA LEU A 426 -48.52 -50.06 12.00
C LEU A 426 -50.01 -50.18 12.29
N ASN A 427 -50.75 -49.07 12.29
CA ASN A 427 -52.22 -49.09 12.44
C ASN A 427 -52.90 -49.84 11.29
N LYS A 428 -52.46 -49.64 10.04
CA LYS A 428 -52.97 -50.41 8.89
C LYS A 428 -52.66 -51.92 8.97
N ARG A 429 -51.53 -52.32 9.57
CA ARG A 429 -51.20 -53.73 9.80
C ARG A 429 -52.01 -54.34 10.95
N SER A 430 -52.22 -53.59 12.03
CA SER A 430 -53.01 -54.02 13.20
C SER A 430 -54.50 -54.22 12.86
N LEU A 431 -55.04 -53.45 11.91
CA LEU A 431 -56.43 -53.55 11.47
C LEU A 431 -56.70 -54.62 10.39
N ARG A 432 -55.71 -55.46 10.01
CA ARG A 432 -55.98 -56.62 9.16
C ARG A 432 -56.64 -57.72 9.98
N TYR A 433 -57.96 -57.76 9.94
CA TYR A 433 -58.76 -58.88 10.44
C TYR A 433 -58.40 -60.15 9.65
N THR A 434 -57.60 -61.04 10.24
CA THR A 434 -57.47 -62.43 9.81
C THR A 434 -58.63 -63.21 10.40
N PRO A 435 -59.64 -63.63 9.62
CA PRO A 435 -60.70 -64.47 10.16
C PRO A 435 -60.11 -65.81 10.63
N LEU A 436 -60.50 -66.24 11.83
CA LEU A 436 -60.19 -67.60 12.30
C LEU A 436 -60.96 -68.60 11.44
N ASN A 437 -60.25 -69.54 10.82
CA ASN A 437 -60.80 -70.60 9.95
C ASN A 437 -61.78 -71.57 10.64
N SER A 438 -62.23 -71.30 11.87
CA SER A 438 -63.13 -72.16 12.64
C SER A 438 -64.62 -71.86 12.45
N GLU A 439 -65.01 -70.79 11.75
CA GLU A 439 -66.43 -70.37 11.66
C GLU A 439 -67.16 -70.78 10.37
N PHE A 440 -66.51 -71.39 9.38
CA PHE A 440 -67.18 -71.89 8.18
C PHE A 440 -67.23 -73.43 8.15
N SER A 441 -68.24 -74.02 8.78
CA SER A 441 -68.63 -75.41 8.51
C SER A 441 -69.82 -75.43 7.54
N ILE A 442 -69.58 -75.81 6.29
CA ILE A 442 -70.66 -76.09 5.33
C ILE A 442 -71.22 -77.48 5.68
N ARG A 443 -72.40 -77.55 6.30
CA ARG A 443 -73.12 -78.81 6.52
C ARG A 443 -73.53 -79.42 5.18
N LYS A 444 -72.95 -80.56 4.81
CA LYS A 444 -73.48 -81.42 3.74
C LYS A 444 -74.80 -82.06 4.21
N ALA A 445 -75.90 -81.65 3.60
CA ALA A 445 -77.18 -82.32 3.75
C ALA A 445 -77.20 -83.58 2.88
N GLY A 446 -77.46 -84.73 3.50
CA GLY A 446 -77.97 -85.93 2.84
C GLY A 446 -76.96 -87.06 2.66
N GLN A 447 -77.00 -88.05 3.56
CA GLN A 447 -77.03 -89.44 3.12
C GLN A 447 -77.73 -90.33 4.17
N LYS A 448 -78.58 -91.21 3.62
CA LYS A 448 -79.65 -92.00 4.25
C LYS A 448 -79.14 -93.03 5.25
N LYS A 449 -79.94 -93.28 6.29
CA LYS A 449 -79.97 -94.52 7.07
C LYS A 449 -80.34 -95.71 6.17
N SER A 450 -79.61 -96.82 6.31
CA SER A 450 -80.15 -98.16 6.12
C SER A 450 -79.74 -99.04 7.30
N ASN A 451 -80.69 -99.91 7.68
CA ASN A 451 -80.76 -100.80 8.83
C ASN A 451 -79.47 -101.48 9.30
#